data_AF-M8DCY3-F1
#
_entry.id   AF-M8DCY3-F1
#
_cell.length_a   1.000
_cell.length_b   1.000
_cell.length_c   1.000
_cell.angle_alpha   90.00
_cell.angle_beta   90.00
_cell.angle_gamma   90.00
#
_symmetry.space_group_name_H-M   'P 1'
#
loop_
_entity.id
_entity.type
_entity.pdbx_description
1 polymer ?
#
loop_
_entity_poly.entity_id
_entity_poly.type
_entity_poly.pdbx_seq_one_letter_code
_entity_poly.pdbx_strand_id
1 'polypeptide(L)'
;MSNYIKLLNNLEELGLNNIKNNNIDTYLNLIKSGEKSVIDALYELSNLEIKSKQEKAILACVKVANFPFLKELDDFDFEFQPSINKQEILDLKSLRFVENNENILFVGTPGVGKTHLATAIGIECAKHRYSTYSFIFKN
;
A
#
# COMPACT_ATOMS: atom_id res chain seq x y z
N MET A 1 -34.19 -16.46 12.27
CA MET A 1 -33.09 -15.50 12.06
C MET A 1 -33.27 -14.82 10.71
N SER A 2 -33.29 -13.48 10.66
CA SER A 2 -33.51 -12.70 9.42
C SER A 2 -32.40 -12.96 8.39
N ASN A 3 -32.73 -12.93 7.10
CA ASN A 3 -31.74 -13.00 6.01
C ASN A 3 -30.67 -11.90 6.11
N TYR A 4 -31.01 -10.75 6.67
CA TYR A 4 -30.04 -9.68 6.95
C TYR A 4 -28.97 -10.14 7.95
N ILE A 5 -29.36 -10.77 9.05
CA ILE A 5 -28.41 -11.30 10.06
C ILE A 5 -27.54 -12.41 9.46
N LYS A 6 -28.14 -13.30 8.65
CA LYS A 6 -27.38 -14.34 7.94
C LYS A 6 -26.34 -13.72 7.00
N LEU A 7 -26.69 -12.66 6.28
CA LEU A 7 -25.76 -11.93 5.42
C LEU A 7 -24.60 -11.33 6.21
N LEU A 8 -24.87 -10.65 7.34
CA LEU A 8 -23.81 -10.10 8.18
C LEU A 8 -22.84 -11.17 8.69
N ASN A 9 -23.36 -12.35 9.07
CA ASN A 9 -22.52 -13.48 9.49
C ASN A 9 -21.66 -14.01 8.33
N ASN A 10 -22.25 -14.18 7.14
CA ASN A 10 -21.49 -14.62 5.96
C ASN A 10 -20.37 -13.63 5.61
N LEU A 11 -20.64 -12.32 5.70
CA LEU A 11 -19.64 -11.29 5.41
C LEU A 11 -18.48 -11.34 6.42
N GLU A 12 -18.76 -11.60 7.70
CA GLU A 12 -17.74 -11.81 8.72
C GLU A 12 -16.90 -13.05 8.45
N GLU A 13 -17.54 -14.18 8.13
CA GLU A 13 -16.87 -15.44 7.84
C GLU A 13 -15.98 -15.35 6.59
N LEU A 14 -16.39 -14.58 5.58
CA LEU A 14 -15.60 -14.28 4.39
C LEU A 14 -14.53 -13.19 4.62
N GLY A 15 -14.46 -12.63 5.82
CA GLY A 15 -13.55 -11.54 6.19
C GLY A 15 -13.82 -10.22 5.48
N LEU A 16 -15.04 -10.01 4.97
CA LEU A 16 -15.51 -8.81 4.25
C LEU A 16 -15.94 -7.70 5.23
N ASN A 17 -15.03 -7.37 6.15
CA ASN A 17 -15.34 -6.56 7.33
C ASN A 17 -15.72 -5.11 6.99
N ASN A 18 -15.23 -4.53 5.89
CA ASN A 18 -15.60 -3.17 5.51
C ASN A 18 -17.02 -3.10 4.95
N ILE A 19 -17.45 -4.16 4.25
CA ILE A 19 -18.83 -4.28 3.79
C ILE A 19 -19.76 -4.41 5.00
N LYS A 20 -19.42 -5.31 5.94
CA LYS A 20 -20.20 -5.56 7.15
C LYS A 20 -20.33 -4.32 8.05
N ASN A 21 -19.21 -3.66 8.38
CA ASN A 21 -19.16 -2.81 9.57
C ASN A 21 -19.68 -1.38 9.37
N ASN A 22 -19.72 -0.83 8.14
CA ASN A 22 -20.04 0.60 7.95
C ASN A 22 -20.78 0.96 6.66
N ASN A 23 -21.01 0.01 5.75
CA ASN A 23 -21.51 0.34 4.42
C ASN A 23 -22.87 -0.29 4.10
N ILE A 24 -23.17 -1.48 4.63
CA ILE A 24 -24.35 -2.19 4.15
C ILE A 24 -25.66 -1.41 4.33
N ASP A 25 -25.87 -0.77 5.48
CA ASP A 25 -27.10 0.00 5.73
C ASP A 25 -27.17 1.27 4.88
N THR A 26 -26.03 1.93 4.67
CA THR A 26 -25.89 3.09 3.78
C THR A 26 -26.30 2.73 2.35
N TYR A 27 -25.72 1.67 1.80
CA TYR A 27 -26.04 1.24 0.44
C TYR A 27 -27.46 0.69 0.31
N LEU A 28 -27.99 0.00 1.34
CA LEU A 28 -29.40 -0.40 1.37
C LEU A 28 -30.33 0.80 1.32
N ASN A 29 -30.01 1.90 2.01
CA ASN A 29 -30.81 3.12 1.96
C ASN A 29 -30.74 3.81 0.59
N LEU A 30 -29.54 3.88 -0.03
CA LEU A 30 -29.37 4.41 -1.39
C LEU A 30 -30.13 3.61 -2.45
N ILE A 31 -30.20 2.28 -2.29
CA ILE A 31 -31.00 1.41 -3.16
C ILE A 31 -32.49 1.70 -2.95
N LYS A 32 -32.94 1.84 -1.70
CA LYS A 32 -34.35 2.14 -1.38
C LYS A 32 -34.80 3.51 -1.88
N SER A 33 -33.93 4.52 -1.84
CA SER A 33 -34.24 5.86 -2.35
C SER A 33 -34.18 5.95 -3.89
N GLY A 34 -33.70 4.90 -4.56
CA GLY A 34 -33.53 4.86 -6.01
C GLY A 34 -32.31 5.63 -6.51
N GLU A 35 -31.49 6.19 -5.60
CA GLU A 35 -30.25 6.90 -5.92
C GLU A 35 -29.16 5.98 -6.48
N LYS A 36 -29.22 4.68 -6.16
CA LYS A 36 -28.20 3.71 -6.57
C LYS A 36 -28.82 2.38 -6.99
N SER A 37 -28.35 1.83 -8.11
CA SER A 37 -28.75 0.49 -8.52
C SER A 37 -28.11 -0.58 -7.62
N VAL A 38 -28.70 -1.77 -7.58
CA VAL A 38 -28.14 -2.91 -6.84
C VAL A 38 -26.74 -3.26 -7.37
N ILE A 39 -26.53 -3.18 -8.69
CA ILE A 39 -25.25 -3.51 -9.31
C ILE A 39 -24.17 -2.51 -8.90
N ASP A 40 -24.47 -1.21 -8.94
CA ASP A 40 -23.50 -0.16 -8.54
C ASP A 40 -23.15 -0.26 -7.06
N ALA A 41 -24.13 -0.56 -6.21
CA ALA A 41 -23.91 -0.78 -4.80
C ALA A 41 -22.96 -1.97 -4.55
N LEU A 42 -23.21 -3.11 -5.19
CA LEU A 42 -22.34 -4.29 -5.06
C LEU A 42 -20.94 -4.03 -5.60
N TYR A 43 -20.84 -3.34 -6.73
CA TYR A 43 -19.55 -2.95 -7.32
C TYR A 43 -18.73 -2.09 -6.36
N GLU A 44 -19.31 -1.01 -5.82
CA GLU A 44 -18.60 -0.12 -4.90
C GLU A 44 -18.26 -0.80 -3.56
N LEU A 45 -19.20 -1.56 -2.98
CA LEU A 45 -18.94 -2.35 -1.77
C LEU A 45 -17.77 -3.33 -1.98
N SER A 46 -17.76 -4.04 -3.11
CA SER A 46 -16.67 -4.96 -3.44
C SER A 46 -15.34 -4.23 -3.63
N ASN A 47 -15.34 -3.05 -4.26
CA ASN A 47 -14.15 -2.22 -4.43
C ASN A 47 -13.59 -1.71 -3.10
N LEU A 48 -14.44 -1.31 -2.15
CA LEU A 48 -13.99 -0.90 -0.81
C LEU A 48 -13.24 -2.03 -0.11
N GLU A 49 -13.77 -3.25 -0.23
CA GLU A 49 -13.14 -4.42 0.38
C GLU A 49 -11.84 -4.84 -0.32
N ILE A 50 -11.80 -4.77 -1.66
CA ILE A 50 -10.58 -5.00 -2.44
C ILE A 50 -9.47 -4.03 -2.02
N LYS A 51 -9.78 -2.73 -1.93
CA LYS A 51 -8.83 -1.70 -1.49
C LYS A 51 -8.30 -1.98 -0.09
N SER A 52 -9.18 -2.26 0.86
CA SER A 52 -8.78 -2.57 2.24
C SER A 52 -7.88 -3.81 2.32
N LYS A 53 -8.17 -4.86 1.54
CA LYS A 53 -7.33 -6.06 1.46
C LYS A 53 -5.96 -5.77 0.83
N GLN A 54 -5.91 -4.93 -0.21
CA GLN A 54 -4.67 -4.49 -0.83
C GLN A 54 -3.80 -3.72 0.17
N GLU A 55 -4.38 -2.73 0.88
CA GLU A 55 -3.70 -1.95 1.91
C GLU A 55 -3.14 -2.83 3.03
N LYS A 56 -3.94 -3.78 3.56
CA LYS A 56 -3.49 -4.71 4.59
C LYS A 56 -2.32 -5.59 4.12
N ALA A 57 -2.36 -6.06 2.88
CA ALA A 57 -1.29 -6.87 2.32
C ALA A 57 0.01 -6.05 2.16
N ILE A 58 -0.11 -4.82 1.67
CA ILE A 58 1.00 -3.87 1.56
C ILE A 58 1.64 -3.62 2.93
N LEU A 59 0.81 -3.29 3.93
CA LEU A 59 1.27 -3.05 5.30
C LEU A 59 1.97 -4.27 5.89
N ALA A 60 1.46 -5.47 5.61
CA ALA A 60 2.11 -6.71 6.02
C ALA A 60 3.49 -6.89 5.35
N CYS A 61 3.60 -6.68 4.04
CA CYS A 61 4.88 -6.75 3.31
C CYS A 61 5.90 -5.75 3.86
N VAL A 62 5.49 -4.49 4.06
CA VAL A 62 6.33 -3.44 4.65
C VAL A 62 6.77 -3.81 6.07
N LYS A 63 5.88 -4.38 6.88
CA LYS A 63 6.20 -4.82 8.25
C LYS A 63 7.24 -5.95 8.27
N VAL A 64 7.13 -6.93 7.37
CA VAL A 64 8.08 -8.05 7.29
C VAL A 64 9.47 -7.59 6.80
N ALA A 65 9.52 -6.55 5.96
CA ALA A 65 10.77 -6.05 5.40
C ALA A 65 11.73 -5.42 6.42
N ASN A 66 11.28 -5.16 7.66
CA ASN A 66 12.13 -4.73 8.78
C ASN A 66 12.93 -3.44 8.51
N PHE A 67 12.29 -2.45 7.90
CA PHE A 67 12.91 -1.14 7.66
C PHE A 67 13.19 -0.39 8.98
N PRO A 68 14.28 0.39 9.06
CA PRO A 68 14.60 1.19 10.25
C PRO A 68 13.57 2.30 10.54
N PHE A 69 12.89 2.78 9.51
CA PHE A 69 11.83 3.79 9.58
C PHE A 69 10.96 3.68 8.32
N LEU A 70 9.80 4.32 8.32
CA LEU A 70 8.89 4.38 7.17
C LEU A 70 8.94 5.78 6.57
N LYS A 71 9.70 5.91 5.47
CA LYS A 71 9.84 7.14 4.69
C LYS A 71 9.79 6.79 3.22
N GLU A 72 8.93 7.48 2.47
CA GLU A 72 8.73 7.26 1.04
C GLU A 72 9.61 8.21 0.23
N LEU A 73 9.63 8.02 -1.10
CA LEU A 73 10.40 8.89 -1.99
C LEU A 73 9.84 10.32 -2.00
N ASP A 74 8.54 10.48 -1.76
CA ASP A 74 7.89 11.80 -1.67
C ASP A 74 8.24 12.54 -0.36
N ASP A 75 8.77 11.84 0.65
CA ASP A 75 9.29 12.44 1.87
C ASP A 75 10.74 12.94 1.72
N PHE A 76 11.41 12.68 0.60
CA PHE A 76 12.81 13.04 0.41
C PHE A 76 12.95 14.51 0.00
N ASP A 77 13.73 15.28 0.76
CA ASP A 77 14.07 16.66 0.43
C ASP A 77 15.21 16.69 -0.60
N PHE A 78 14.85 16.92 -1.87
CA PHE A 78 15.81 17.06 -2.96
C PHE A 78 16.56 18.40 -2.94
N GLU A 79 16.05 19.42 -2.24
CA GLU A 79 16.78 20.69 -2.08
C GLU A 79 17.93 20.53 -1.08
N PHE A 80 17.76 19.67 -0.06
CA PHE A 80 18.83 19.28 0.87
C PHE A 80 19.99 18.54 0.19
N GLN A 81 19.72 17.75 -0.86
CA GLN A 81 20.73 17.02 -1.63
C GLN A 81 20.64 17.30 -3.14
N PRO A 82 21.11 18.48 -3.60
CA PRO A 82 20.92 18.93 -4.97
C PRO A 82 21.80 18.20 -6.00
N SER A 83 22.80 17.43 -5.57
CA SER A 83 23.66 16.67 -6.49
C SER A 83 23.00 15.43 -7.07
N ILE A 84 21.87 15.00 -6.51
CA ILE A 84 21.13 13.83 -6.97
C ILE A 84 20.13 14.25 -8.05
N ASN A 85 20.11 13.53 -9.16
CA ASN A 85 19.11 13.72 -10.20
C ASN A 85 17.73 13.23 -9.70
N LYS A 86 16.85 14.19 -9.35
CA LYS A 86 15.49 13.89 -8.88
C LYS A 86 14.71 12.99 -9.83
N GLN A 87 14.84 13.21 -11.14
CA GLN A 87 14.08 12.44 -12.13
C GLN A 87 14.51 10.97 -12.12
N GLU A 88 15.82 10.70 -12.09
CA GLU A 88 16.34 9.33 -12.01
C GLU A 88 15.86 8.61 -10.73
N ILE A 89 15.86 9.29 -9.59
CA ILE A 89 15.35 8.71 -8.33
C ILE A 89 13.86 8.41 -8.42
N LEU A 90 13.06 9.32 -8.98
CA LEU A 90 11.62 9.10 -9.14
C LEU A 90 11.30 7.99 -10.15
N ASP A 91 12.13 7.83 -11.18
CA ASP A 91 12.02 6.73 -12.14
C ASP A 91 12.16 5.35 -11.47
N LEU A 92 12.86 5.26 -10.33
CA LEU A 92 12.96 4.01 -9.54
C LEU A 92 11.61 3.56 -8.96
N LYS A 93 10.59 4.45 -8.88
CA LYS A 93 9.21 4.05 -8.53
C LYS A 93 8.61 3.06 -9.53
N SER A 94 9.11 3.04 -10.77
CA SER A 94 8.67 2.08 -11.78
C SER A 94 9.08 0.64 -11.47
N LEU A 95 10.04 0.45 -10.55
CA LEU A 95 10.61 -0.86 -10.19
C LEU A 95 11.18 -1.67 -11.36
N ARG A 96 11.40 -1.05 -12.53
CA ARG A 96 12.00 -1.70 -13.71
C ARG A 96 13.38 -2.30 -13.43
N PHE A 97 14.13 -1.73 -12.49
CA PHE A 97 15.41 -2.28 -12.05
C PHE A 97 15.25 -3.69 -11.46
N VAL A 98 14.13 -3.98 -10.79
CA VAL A 98 13.83 -5.32 -10.26
C VAL A 98 13.57 -6.29 -11.40
N GLU A 99 12.76 -5.90 -12.38
CA GLU A 99 12.44 -6.72 -13.56
C GLU A 99 13.68 -7.01 -14.41
N ASN A 100 14.57 -6.02 -14.53
CA ASN A 100 15.81 -6.10 -15.29
C ASN A 100 16.96 -6.77 -14.52
N ASN A 101 16.77 -7.14 -13.25
CA ASN A 101 17.82 -7.66 -12.35
C ASN A 101 19.03 -6.71 -12.21
N GLU A 102 18.75 -5.41 -12.11
CA GLU A 102 19.75 -4.36 -11.94
C GLU A 102 19.97 -4.04 -10.46
N ASN A 103 21.20 -3.67 -10.11
CA ASN A 103 21.56 -3.28 -8.75
C ASN A 103 21.62 -1.76 -8.62
N ILE A 104 21.10 -1.24 -7.50
CA ILE A 104 21.19 0.18 -7.14
C ILE A 104 22.21 0.33 -6.02
N LEU A 105 23.19 1.21 -6.21
CA LEU A 105 24.21 1.52 -5.21
C LEU A 105 24.27 3.03 -4.95
N PHE A 106 24.00 3.44 -3.70
CA PHE A 106 24.19 4.81 -3.26
C PHE A 106 25.57 4.98 -2.63
N VAL A 107 26.40 5.88 -3.19
CA VAL A 107 27.75 6.19 -2.70
C VAL A 107 27.83 7.66 -2.29
N GLY A 108 28.42 7.94 -1.14
CA GLY A 108 28.60 9.32 -0.66
C GLY A 108 28.89 9.40 0.83
N THR A 109 29.20 10.60 1.32
CA THR A 109 29.51 10.87 2.73
C THR A 109 28.35 10.52 3.68
N PRO A 110 28.60 10.23 4.97
CA PRO A 110 27.51 10.00 5.94
C PRO A 110 26.53 11.18 6.01
N GLY A 111 25.25 10.91 6.29
CA GLY A 111 24.24 11.94 6.52
C GLY A 111 23.55 12.54 5.27
N VAL A 112 23.93 12.14 4.06
CA VAL A 112 23.40 12.71 2.81
C VAL A 112 22.11 12.05 2.28
N GLY A 113 21.40 11.28 3.11
CA GLY A 113 20.10 10.71 2.73
C GLY A 113 20.11 9.34 2.04
N LYS A 114 21.27 8.67 1.93
CA LYS A 114 21.37 7.32 1.31
C LYS A 114 20.43 6.28 1.93
N THR A 115 20.38 6.22 3.26
CA THR A 115 19.50 5.30 3.99
C THR A 115 18.04 5.62 3.74
N HIS A 116 17.67 6.90 3.64
CA HIS A 116 16.31 7.30 3.29
C HIS A 116 15.94 6.76 1.92
N LEU A 117 16.76 7.03 0.89
CA LEU A 117 16.48 6.60 -0.48
C LEU A 117 16.37 5.07 -0.58
N ALA A 118 17.31 4.33 0.02
CA ALA A 118 17.27 2.87 0.03
C ALA A 118 16.00 2.32 0.72
N THR A 119 15.63 2.90 1.87
CA THR A 119 14.39 2.55 2.58
C THR A 119 13.15 2.86 1.75
N ALA A 120 13.10 4.04 1.14
CA ALA A 120 11.97 4.48 0.33
C ALA A 120 11.74 3.59 -0.90
N ILE A 121 12.81 3.22 -1.60
CA ILE A 121 12.75 2.27 -2.73
C ILE A 121 12.32 0.89 -2.25
N GLY A 122 12.87 0.41 -1.12
CA GLY A 122 12.45 -0.86 -0.53
C GLY A 122 10.97 -0.88 -0.13
N ILE A 123 10.45 0.23 0.40
CA ILE A 123 9.01 0.36 0.71
C ILE A 123 8.19 0.30 -0.57
N GLU A 124 8.62 0.96 -1.65
CA GLU A 124 7.96 0.86 -2.95
C GLU A 124 7.94 -0.60 -3.45
N CYS A 125 9.07 -1.33 -3.39
CA CYS A 125 9.11 -2.76 -3.69
C CYS A 125 8.08 -3.56 -2.87
N ALA A 126 8.03 -3.33 -1.56
CA ALA A 126 7.09 -4.02 -0.67
C ALA A 126 5.62 -3.68 -0.97
N LYS A 127 5.32 -2.43 -1.36
CA LYS A 127 3.98 -2.01 -1.81
C LYS A 127 3.53 -2.74 -3.08
N HIS A 128 4.46 -3.01 -3.99
CA HIS A 128 4.21 -3.83 -5.19
C HIS A 128 4.33 -5.33 -4.93
N ARG A 129 4.35 -5.76 -3.66
CA ARG A 129 4.42 -7.16 -3.21
C ARG A 129 5.68 -7.92 -3.62
N TYR A 130 6.77 -7.22 -3.92
CA TYR A 130 8.07 -7.84 -4.03
C TYR A 130 8.56 -8.26 -2.63
N SER A 131 9.11 -9.47 -2.53
CA SER A 131 9.76 -9.93 -1.30
C SER A 131 10.95 -9.03 -1.02
N THR A 132 10.89 -8.29 0.09
CA THR A 132 11.87 -7.25 0.41
C THR A 132 12.36 -7.45 1.84
N TYR A 133 13.67 -7.30 2.05
CA TYR A 133 14.30 -7.36 3.36
C TYR A 133 15.32 -6.24 3.50
N SER A 134 15.30 -5.58 4.65
CA SER A 134 16.28 -4.55 5.01
C SER A 134 17.18 -5.06 6.13
N PHE A 135 18.49 -4.93 5.93
CA PHE A 135 19.51 -5.27 6.91
C PHE A 135 20.40 -4.06 7.16
N ILE A 136 20.66 -3.78 8.43
CA ILE A 136 21.63 -2.78 8.85
C ILE A 136 22.78 -3.53 9.50
N PHE A 137 23.95 -3.46 8.88
CA PHE A 137 25.16 -4.00 9.48
C PHE A 137 25.51 -3.19 10.73
N LYS A 138 25.49 -3.85 11.88
CA LYS A 138 26.07 -3.30 13.12
C LYS A 138 27.54 -3.68 13.11
N ASN A 139 28.41 -2.68 13.15
CA ASN A 139 29.84 -2.88 13.40
C ASN A 139 30.08 -3.28 14.86
#